data_AF-A0A4Z1JH05-F1
#
_entry.id   AF-A0A4Z1JH05-F1
#
_cell.length_a   1.000
_cell.length_b   1.000
_cell.length_c   1.000
_cell.angle_alpha   90.00
_cell.angle_beta   90.00
_cell.angle_gamma   90.00
#
_symmetry.space_group_name_H-M   'P 1'
#
loop_
_entity.id
_entity.type
_entity.pdbx_description
1 polymer ?
#
loop_
_entity_poly.entity_id
_entity_poly.type
_entity_poly.pdbx_seq_one_letter_code
_entity_poly.pdbx_strand_id
1 'polypeptide(L)'
;MSAQVISHPLLGQTTVIAENQVNVTVALFPQDDEETNWEVALWYGLKGMSWNQLDLTRSDDNIPILAADPETSVLIFSNTLRQKSLNEQHICYTIKYRRTGESSWRWVNDDPNPVGDAEIIFQKSPATSQLSSIKGYISNLSADLHVKYHGQHEASDSPVWTLTCPIPASVTSATEPSVQRTTIGFPRDIVQYFALVKRMNFWLVPRHGGSKFELGEDDCQFYTEDAEPKAILVSFLRSDGMNFVMLALSMNGVVTTLTSGENGSITFIGKNKNEEARDGIVICAVGKTVEEGITAAMSHAKRVVRESLNTEPITSGRVTKSLDPNDKKSFHDELVYCTWNSLGPILTSTTLFGTLDDLGKSSIYPSTIIIDDGWQSITPFGSETFPNQHRWSRFEASSASFPEGLANLSLRIRQSYPWIRNIGVWHGIFGYWGGIEPESEIGRKYKLRWVEINNSRRSGMWVVDACDVRRFYDDFYSFLVSCGINAVKLDTQGLLDDLRNAEDRRELIPAYQDAIHASLLSHFEDRVISCMSQYPTNIFSPQILLSFSTHPAKKIAMRNSDDFWPNDPATHAWYIFSLLNFL
;
A
#
# COMPACT_ATOMS: atom_id res chain seq x y z
N MET A 1 20.95 -11.74 -36.48
CA MET A 1 20.13 -12.96 -36.31
C MET A 1 19.87 -13.13 -34.83
N SER A 2 18.76 -12.58 -34.37
CA SER A 2 18.42 -12.50 -32.94
C SER A 2 17.08 -13.20 -32.77
N ALA A 3 16.88 -13.79 -31.62
CA ALA A 3 15.58 -14.27 -31.20
C ALA A 3 15.32 -13.65 -29.84
N GLN A 4 14.12 -13.16 -29.61
CA GLN A 4 13.71 -12.77 -28.28
C GLN A 4 13.35 -14.04 -27.50
N VAL A 5 13.69 -14.08 -26.22
CA VAL A 5 13.49 -15.26 -25.38
C VAL A 5 12.74 -14.87 -24.14
N ILE A 6 11.66 -15.59 -23.85
CA ILE A 6 10.91 -15.49 -22.59
C ILE A 6 10.91 -16.87 -21.96
N SER A 7 11.07 -16.96 -20.64
CA SER A 7 11.03 -18.24 -19.94
C SER A 7 10.15 -18.22 -18.71
N HIS A 8 9.71 -19.41 -18.31
CA HIS A 8 9.15 -19.67 -16.99
C HIS A 8 9.92 -20.85 -16.37
N PRO A 9 10.50 -20.72 -15.17
CA PRO A 9 10.67 -19.48 -14.40
C PRO A 9 11.40 -18.36 -15.16
N LEU A 10 11.18 -17.11 -14.74
CA LEU A 10 11.68 -15.93 -15.45
C LEU A 10 13.19 -15.75 -15.24
N LEU A 11 13.90 -15.42 -16.31
CA LEU A 11 15.28 -14.92 -16.22
C LEU A 11 15.32 -13.60 -15.45
N GLY A 12 16.44 -13.36 -14.75
CA GLY A 12 16.63 -12.17 -13.92
C GLY A 12 15.83 -12.16 -12.62
N GLN A 13 15.11 -13.25 -12.29
CA GLN A 13 14.26 -13.35 -11.11
C GLN A 13 14.59 -14.57 -10.25
N THR A 14 14.25 -14.47 -8.97
CA THR A 14 14.30 -15.61 -8.03
C THR A 14 12.94 -16.26 -7.93
N THR A 15 12.87 -17.58 -8.14
CA THR A 15 11.65 -18.37 -8.00
C THR A 15 11.83 -19.46 -6.95
N VAL A 16 10.88 -19.55 -6.03
CA VAL A 16 10.85 -20.58 -4.98
C VAL A 16 9.97 -21.73 -5.46
N ILE A 17 10.48 -22.95 -5.39
CA ILE A 17 9.79 -24.17 -5.81
C ILE A 17 9.66 -25.09 -4.59
N ALA A 18 8.44 -25.47 -4.24
CA ALA A 18 8.17 -26.37 -3.12
C ALA A 18 8.51 -27.83 -3.43
N GLU A 19 8.40 -28.21 -4.70
CA GLU A 19 8.76 -29.54 -5.20
C GLU A 19 10.27 -29.67 -5.38
N ASN A 20 10.78 -30.88 -5.60
CA ASN A 20 12.19 -31.12 -5.92
C ASN A 20 12.51 -30.98 -7.42
N GLN A 21 11.56 -30.47 -8.20
CA GLN A 21 11.68 -30.29 -9.64
C GLN A 21 10.81 -29.13 -10.12
N VAL A 22 11.18 -28.55 -11.26
CA VAL A 22 10.43 -27.47 -11.92
C VAL A 22 10.46 -27.69 -13.42
N ASN A 23 9.32 -27.54 -14.07
CA ASN A 23 9.27 -27.48 -15.53
C ASN A 23 9.72 -26.09 -15.96
N VAL A 24 10.80 -26.06 -16.75
CA VAL A 24 11.28 -24.86 -17.38
C VAL A 24 10.74 -24.83 -18.80
N THR A 25 10.00 -23.78 -19.11
CA THR A 25 9.43 -23.52 -20.44
C THR A 25 10.07 -22.29 -21.02
N VAL A 26 10.45 -22.34 -22.30
CA VAL A 26 11.08 -21.25 -23.04
C VAL A 26 10.28 -20.99 -24.30
N ALA A 27 9.78 -19.76 -24.44
CA ALA A 27 9.20 -19.23 -25.65
C ALA A 27 10.29 -18.46 -26.42
N LEU A 28 10.57 -18.93 -27.63
CA LEU A 28 11.53 -18.34 -28.56
C LEU A 28 10.76 -17.61 -29.67
N PHE A 29 11.09 -16.35 -29.89
CA PHE A 29 10.54 -15.49 -30.94
C PHE A 29 11.62 -15.21 -31.99
N PRO A 30 11.67 -15.96 -33.09
CA PRO A 30 12.61 -15.69 -34.17
C PRO A 30 12.30 -14.33 -34.82
N GLN A 31 13.33 -13.54 -35.15
CA GLN A 31 13.13 -12.30 -35.94
C GLN A 31 12.91 -12.56 -37.44
N ASP A 32 13.17 -13.78 -37.92
CA ASP A 32 12.98 -14.20 -39.31
C ASP A 32 11.92 -15.31 -39.36
N ASP A 33 10.86 -15.14 -40.16
CA ASP A 33 9.54 -15.76 -39.98
C ASP A 33 9.34 -17.18 -40.56
N GLU A 34 10.42 -17.92 -40.89
CA GLU A 34 10.25 -19.18 -41.66
C GLU A 34 11.04 -20.41 -41.16
N GLU A 35 11.92 -20.30 -40.15
CA GLU A 35 12.76 -21.44 -39.77
C GLU A 35 12.28 -22.13 -38.48
N THR A 36 11.81 -23.37 -38.63
CA THR A 36 11.29 -24.23 -37.55
C THR A 36 12.38 -25.05 -36.83
N ASN A 37 13.63 -24.94 -37.26
CA ASN A 37 14.75 -25.80 -36.83
C ASN A 37 15.62 -25.12 -35.76
N TRP A 38 15.05 -24.87 -34.58
CA TRP A 38 15.77 -24.29 -33.45
C TRP A 38 16.06 -25.31 -32.35
N GLU A 39 17.24 -25.18 -31.73
CA GLU A 39 17.63 -25.91 -30.53
C GLU A 39 17.79 -24.92 -29.38
N VAL A 40 17.23 -25.27 -28.22
CA VAL A 40 17.30 -24.46 -27.01
C VAL A 40 17.78 -25.35 -25.86
N ALA A 41 18.68 -24.85 -25.04
CA ALA A 41 19.17 -25.55 -23.86
C ALA A 41 19.30 -24.61 -22.67
N LEU A 42 19.05 -25.16 -21.49
CA LEU A 42 19.42 -24.51 -20.24
C LEU A 42 20.90 -24.80 -19.94
N TRP A 43 21.58 -23.79 -19.44
CA TRP A 43 22.88 -23.94 -18.82
C TRP A 43 22.70 -23.61 -17.35
N TYR A 44 22.86 -24.59 -16.46
CA TYR A 44 22.47 -24.47 -15.05
C TYR A 44 23.50 -25.05 -14.09
N GLY A 45 23.58 -24.49 -12.89
CA GLY A 45 24.45 -25.01 -11.85
C GLY A 45 24.39 -24.21 -10.56
N LEU A 46 25.19 -24.62 -9.59
CA LEU A 46 25.40 -23.85 -8.37
C LEU A 46 26.20 -22.58 -8.69
N LYS A 47 25.86 -21.48 -8.05
CA LYS A 47 26.56 -20.20 -8.21
C LYS A 47 28.04 -20.37 -7.85
N GLY A 48 28.95 -20.02 -8.79
CA GLY A 48 30.40 -20.16 -8.61
C GLY A 48 30.98 -21.56 -8.84
N MET A 49 30.18 -22.52 -9.34
CA MET A 49 30.65 -23.86 -9.73
C MET A 49 30.54 -24.09 -11.24
N SER A 50 31.00 -25.25 -11.72
CA SER A 50 30.81 -25.68 -13.12
C SER A 50 29.33 -25.98 -13.39
N TRP A 51 28.81 -25.45 -14.49
CA TRP A 51 27.42 -25.62 -14.91
C TRP A 51 27.27 -26.78 -15.90
N ASN A 52 26.04 -27.29 -16.02
CA ASN A 52 25.64 -28.41 -16.84
C ASN A 52 24.65 -27.96 -17.91
N GLN A 53 24.57 -28.71 -19.00
CA GLN A 53 23.55 -28.51 -20.03
C GLN A 53 22.31 -29.36 -19.73
N LEU A 54 21.13 -28.80 -19.98
CA LEU A 54 19.86 -29.52 -20.10
C LEU A 54 19.17 -29.09 -21.39
N ASP A 55 19.14 -29.98 -22.37
CA ASP A 55 18.51 -29.70 -23.67
C ASP A 55 16.98 -29.66 -23.51
N LEU A 56 16.33 -28.67 -24.13
CA LEU A 56 14.88 -28.52 -24.08
C LEU A 56 14.26 -29.15 -25.32
N THR A 57 13.11 -29.80 -25.13
CA THR A 57 12.35 -30.40 -26.23
C THR A 57 11.26 -29.45 -26.69
N ARG A 58 11.09 -29.34 -28.02
CA ARG A 58 9.99 -28.57 -28.60
C ARG A 58 8.64 -29.13 -28.12
N SER A 59 7.75 -28.24 -27.71
CA SER A 59 6.36 -28.54 -27.39
C SER A 59 5.43 -27.88 -28.39
N ASP A 60 4.33 -28.57 -28.73
CA ASP A 60 3.23 -28.05 -29.55
C ASP A 60 2.08 -27.52 -28.68
N ASP A 61 2.32 -27.36 -27.37
CA ASP A 61 1.31 -26.82 -26.44
C ASP A 61 0.99 -25.35 -26.76
N ASN A 62 -0.30 -25.03 -26.89
CA ASN A 62 -0.75 -23.65 -26.99
C ASN A 62 -0.73 -22.97 -25.62
N ILE A 63 0.43 -22.43 -25.23
CA ILE A 63 0.58 -21.66 -24.00
C ILE A 63 0.26 -20.18 -24.31
N PRO A 64 -0.72 -19.57 -23.62
CA PRO A 64 -1.02 -18.16 -23.81
C PRO A 64 0.14 -17.29 -23.33
N ILE A 65 0.65 -16.40 -24.19
CA ILE A 65 1.72 -15.46 -23.86
C ILE A 65 1.14 -14.06 -23.83
N LEU A 66 1.00 -13.50 -22.62
CA LEU A 66 0.37 -12.19 -22.38
C LEU A 66 1.15 -11.00 -22.96
N ALA A 67 2.42 -11.19 -23.32
CA ALA A 67 3.33 -10.14 -23.80
C ALA A 67 3.66 -10.22 -25.29
N ALA A 68 3.08 -11.16 -26.04
CA ALA A 68 3.38 -11.36 -27.46
C ALA A 68 2.34 -10.67 -28.35
N ASP A 69 2.81 -10.09 -29.46
CA ASP A 69 1.94 -9.69 -30.56
C ASP A 69 1.33 -10.97 -31.17
N PRO A 70 -0.01 -11.07 -31.33
CA PRO A 70 -0.66 -12.24 -31.91
C PRO A 70 -0.18 -12.57 -33.34
N GLU A 71 0.50 -11.65 -34.03
CA GLU A 71 1.06 -11.90 -35.37
C GLU A 71 2.46 -12.55 -35.38
N THR A 72 3.13 -12.71 -34.23
CA THR A 72 4.50 -13.27 -34.18
C THR A 72 4.54 -14.80 -34.05
N SER A 73 5.29 -15.47 -34.93
CA SER A 73 5.60 -16.90 -34.83
C SER A 73 6.37 -17.21 -33.53
N VAL A 74 5.79 -18.04 -32.65
CA VAL A 74 6.42 -18.46 -31.39
C VAL A 74 6.72 -19.95 -31.37
N LEU A 75 7.93 -20.30 -30.92
CA LEU A 75 8.38 -21.68 -30.73
C LEU A 75 8.54 -21.96 -29.24
N ILE A 76 7.89 -23.01 -28.74
CA ILE A 76 7.89 -23.36 -27.32
C ILE A 76 8.78 -24.58 -27.09
N PHE A 77 9.63 -24.50 -26.08
CA PHE A 77 10.53 -25.56 -25.65
C PHE A 77 10.37 -25.79 -24.15
N SER A 78 10.42 -27.03 -23.69
CA SER A 78 10.35 -27.33 -22.26
C SER A 78 11.18 -28.53 -21.86
N ASN A 79 11.61 -28.56 -20.60
CA ASN A 79 12.16 -29.73 -19.92
C ASN A 79 12.07 -29.53 -18.39
N THR A 80 12.21 -30.62 -17.64
CA THR A 80 12.16 -30.60 -16.18
C THR A 80 13.55 -30.48 -15.59
N LEU A 81 13.81 -29.39 -14.87
CA LEU A 81 14.97 -29.22 -14.02
C LEU A 81 14.71 -29.88 -12.66
N ARG A 82 15.61 -30.77 -12.22
CA ARG A 82 15.47 -31.51 -10.96
C ARG A 82 16.60 -31.18 -10.00
N GLN A 83 16.28 -31.07 -8.71
CA GLN A 83 17.25 -31.06 -7.63
C GLN A 83 17.92 -32.44 -7.53
N LYS A 84 19.23 -32.53 -7.79
CA LYS A 84 19.93 -33.83 -7.77
C LYS A 84 20.38 -34.23 -6.38
N SER A 85 20.59 -33.27 -5.48
CA SER A 85 21.01 -33.52 -4.10
C SER A 85 20.50 -32.45 -3.13
N LEU A 86 20.47 -32.78 -1.83
CA LEU A 86 20.08 -31.85 -0.74
C LEU A 86 20.98 -30.61 -0.62
N ASN A 87 22.19 -30.66 -1.22
CA ASN A 87 23.15 -29.55 -1.26
C ASN A 87 22.88 -28.61 -2.44
N GLU A 88 22.11 -29.02 -3.44
CA GLU A 88 21.68 -28.19 -4.57
C GLU A 88 20.37 -27.47 -4.25
N GLN A 89 20.38 -26.68 -3.17
CA GLN A 89 19.17 -25.95 -2.77
C GLN A 89 18.91 -24.72 -3.66
N HIS A 90 19.98 -24.11 -4.16
CA HIS A 90 19.94 -22.89 -4.95
C HIS A 90 20.63 -23.12 -6.28
N ILE A 91 19.87 -23.19 -7.37
CA ILE A 91 20.37 -23.41 -8.72
C ILE A 91 20.19 -22.12 -9.52
N CYS A 92 21.24 -21.67 -10.20
CA CYS A 92 21.15 -20.63 -11.21
C CYS A 92 21.05 -21.27 -12.59
N TYR A 93 20.32 -20.66 -13.52
CA TYR A 93 20.40 -21.03 -14.93
C TYR A 93 20.31 -19.83 -15.86
N THR A 94 20.91 -19.98 -17.02
CA THR A 94 20.71 -19.11 -18.18
C THR A 94 20.24 -19.95 -19.37
N ILE A 95 19.85 -19.27 -20.44
CA ILE A 95 19.35 -19.91 -21.65
C ILE A 95 20.31 -19.64 -22.80
N LYS A 96 20.53 -20.68 -23.61
CA LYS A 96 21.23 -20.59 -24.87
C LYS A 96 20.42 -21.25 -25.99
N TYR A 97 20.58 -20.73 -27.20
CA TYR A 97 19.86 -21.20 -28.37
C TYR A 97 20.74 -21.13 -29.62
N ARG A 98 20.38 -21.93 -30.64
CA ARG A 98 21.03 -21.94 -31.96
C ARG A 98 20.11 -22.53 -33.02
N ARG A 99 20.45 -22.37 -34.29
CA ARG A 99 19.81 -23.13 -35.37
C ARG A 99 20.38 -24.55 -35.42
N THR A 100 19.54 -25.50 -35.80
CA THR A 100 19.93 -26.91 -35.94
C THR A 100 21.05 -27.01 -36.98
N GLY A 101 22.18 -27.61 -36.60
CA GLY A 101 23.37 -27.74 -37.47
C GLY A 101 24.42 -26.63 -37.31
N GLU A 102 24.14 -25.55 -36.58
CA GLU A 102 25.18 -24.57 -36.22
C GLU A 102 26.07 -25.09 -35.07
N SER A 103 27.37 -24.80 -35.14
CA SER A 103 28.32 -25.22 -34.11
C SER A 103 28.34 -24.28 -32.89
N SER A 104 28.07 -22.98 -33.07
CA SER A 104 28.12 -21.98 -32.00
C SER A 104 26.75 -21.74 -31.35
N TRP A 105 26.73 -21.73 -30.02
CA TRP A 105 25.58 -21.30 -29.23
C TRP A 105 25.56 -19.78 -29.07
N ARG A 106 24.35 -19.22 -29.00
CA ARG A 106 24.11 -17.84 -28.57
C ARG A 106 23.50 -17.86 -27.18
N TRP A 107 23.88 -16.89 -26.36
CA TRP A 107 23.41 -16.77 -24.99
C TRP A 107 22.43 -15.61 -24.88
N VAL A 108 21.35 -15.80 -24.12
CA VAL A 108 20.36 -14.72 -23.91
C VAL A 108 21.00 -13.50 -23.24
N ASN A 109 21.98 -13.73 -22.36
CA ASN A 109 22.69 -12.65 -21.65
C ASN A 109 23.86 -12.04 -22.45
N ASP A 110 24.13 -12.48 -23.69
CA ASP A 110 25.05 -11.80 -24.61
C ASP A 110 24.34 -10.70 -25.43
N ASP A 111 23.01 -10.55 -25.29
CA ASP A 111 22.24 -9.46 -25.89
C ASP A 111 22.67 -8.10 -25.31
N PRO A 112 22.65 -6.99 -26.09
CA PRO A 112 22.92 -5.65 -25.57
C PRO A 112 22.08 -5.24 -24.34
N ASN A 113 20.93 -5.87 -24.11
CA ASN A 113 20.13 -5.72 -22.90
C ASN A 113 20.05 -7.05 -22.13
N PRO A 114 21.08 -7.44 -21.36
CA PRO A 114 21.07 -8.71 -20.63
C PRO A 114 19.99 -8.71 -19.55
N VAL A 115 19.19 -9.77 -19.51
CA VAL A 115 18.11 -9.96 -18.53
C VAL A 115 18.61 -10.54 -17.19
N GLY A 116 19.80 -11.14 -17.18
CA GLY A 116 20.38 -11.81 -16.02
C GLY A 116 20.00 -13.29 -15.93
N ASP A 117 20.60 -13.99 -14.98
CA ASP A 117 20.33 -15.42 -14.78
C ASP A 117 19.07 -15.61 -13.93
N ALA A 118 18.33 -16.70 -14.15
CA ALA A 118 17.27 -17.13 -13.25
C ALA A 118 17.88 -17.79 -12.00
N GLU A 119 17.27 -17.55 -10.84
CA GLU A 119 17.63 -18.20 -9.58
C GLU A 119 16.47 -19.07 -9.08
N ILE A 120 16.72 -20.37 -8.87
CA ILE A 120 15.74 -21.34 -8.36
C ILE A 120 16.13 -21.75 -6.95
N ILE A 121 15.20 -21.58 -6.01
CA ILE A 121 15.35 -22.07 -4.64
C ILE A 121 14.37 -23.21 -4.41
N PHE A 122 14.89 -24.41 -4.15
CA PHE A 122 14.08 -25.53 -3.71
C PHE A 122 13.79 -25.41 -2.21
N GLN A 123 12.53 -25.17 -1.86
CA GLN A 123 12.12 -24.88 -0.50
C GLN A 123 12.32 -26.08 0.43
N LYS A 124 12.93 -25.85 1.59
CA LYS A 124 13.08 -26.89 2.63
C LYS A 124 11.89 -26.88 3.59
N SER A 125 11.47 -28.06 4.00
CA SER A 125 10.60 -28.19 5.17
C SER A 125 11.39 -27.81 6.42
N PRO A 126 10.90 -26.89 7.27
CA PRO A 126 11.61 -26.47 8.47
C PRO A 126 11.73 -27.62 9.48
N ALA A 127 12.91 -27.76 10.10
CA ALA A 127 13.09 -28.72 11.19
C ALA A 127 12.34 -28.24 12.45
N THR A 128 11.55 -29.12 13.07
CA THR A 128 10.63 -28.79 14.18
C THR A 128 11.29 -28.05 15.35
N SER A 129 12.57 -28.29 15.62
CA SER A 129 13.34 -27.65 16.70
C SER A 129 13.80 -26.22 16.40
N GLN A 130 13.76 -25.76 15.14
CA GLN A 130 14.15 -24.40 14.75
C GLN A 130 13.00 -23.38 14.88
N LEU A 131 11.74 -23.84 14.95
CA LEU A 131 10.55 -22.96 14.90
C LEU A 131 10.33 -22.08 16.13
N SER A 132 10.94 -22.37 17.29
CA SER A 132 10.69 -21.62 18.53
C SER A 132 11.71 -20.50 18.78
N SER A 133 12.87 -20.51 18.11
CA SER A 133 13.96 -19.57 18.35
C SER A 133 14.12 -18.58 17.21
N ILE A 134 13.86 -17.30 17.48
CA ILE A 134 14.06 -16.22 16.49
C ILE A 134 15.53 -16.08 16.05
N LYS A 135 16.49 -16.61 16.83
CA LYS A 135 17.93 -16.56 16.52
C LYS A 135 18.29 -17.34 15.25
N GLY A 136 17.41 -18.21 14.75
CA GLY A 136 17.57 -18.83 13.42
C GLY A 136 17.48 -17.80 12.28
N TYR A 137 16.73 -16.73 12.49
CA TYR A 137 16.40 -15.72 11.48
C TYR A 137 17.19 -14.42 11.67
N ILE A 138 17.59 -14.11 12.91
CA ILE A 138 18.35 -12.90 13.26
C ILE A 138 19.62 -13.26 14.03
N SER A 139 20.78 -12.79 13.54
CA SER A 139 22.08 -12.83 14.25
C SER A 139 22.26 -11.59 15.12
N ASN A 140 23.06 -11.73 16.19
CA ASN A 140 23.44 -10.62 17.06
C ASN A 140 22.22 -9.83 17.56
N LEU A 141 21.18 -10.56 17.96
CA LEU A 141 19.96 -9.96 18.49
C LEU A 141 20.30 -9.09 19.71
N SER A 142 19.87 -7.83 19.70
CA SER A 142 20.14 -6.90 20.80
C SER A 142 19.54 -7.38 22.13
N ALA A 143 20.27 -7.13 23.22
CA ALA A 143 19.83 -7.41 24.58
C ALA A 143 18.74 -6.43 25.07
N ASP A 144 18.58 -5.28 24.40
CA ASP A 144 17.58 -4.26 24.73
C ASP A 144 16.16 -4.65 24.28
N LEU A 145 16.03 -5.76 23.55
CA LEU A 145 14.78 -6.27 23.01
C LEU A 145 14.27 -7.44 23.85
N HIS A 146 13.01 -7.35 24.26
CA HIS A 146 12.32 -8.47 24.86
C HIS A 146 11.56 -9.25 23.78
N VAL A 147 11.90 -10.54 23.63
CA VAL A 147 11.31 -11.42 22.60
C VAL A 147 10.33 -12.39 23.24
N LYS A 148 9.10 -12.38 22.76
CA LYS A 148 8.05 -13.32 23.14
C LYS A 148 7.63 -14.19 21.97
N TYR A 149 7.71 -15.50 22.13
CA TYR A 149 7.16 -16.46 21.16
C TYR A 149 5.67 -16.71 21.45
N HIS A 150 4.86 -16.76 20.39
CA HIS A 150 3.41 -16.88 20.48
C HIS A 150 2.86 -18.20 19.90
N GLY A 151 3.73 -19.14 19.55
CA GLY A 151 3.34 -20.37 18.88
C GLY A 151 3.21 -20.18 17.37
N GLN A 152 2.36 -20.99 16.75
CA GLN A 152 2.12 -21.00 15.31
C GLN A 152 0.75 -20.42 14.97
N HIS A 153 0.66 -19.78 13.81
CA HIS A 153 -0.60 -19.31 13.23
C HIS A 153 -1.45 -20.50 12.78
N GLU A 154 -2.73 -20.53 13.16
CA GLU A 154 -3.61 -21.71 13.04
C GLU A 154 -3.78 -22.22 11.60
N ALA A 155 -3.73 -21.35 10.59
CA ALA A 155 -3.99 -21.75 9.20
C ALA A 155 -2.73 -22.08 8.39
N SER A 156 -1.58 -21.52 8.74
CA SER A 156 -0.34 -21.60 7.95
C SER A 156 0.81 -22.30 8.68
N ASP A 157 0.61 -22.70 9.93
CA ASP A 157 1.65 -23.19 10.84
C ASP A 157 2.86 -22.24 10.99
N SER A 158 2.67 -20.98 10.61
CA SER A 158 3.71 -19.95 10.64
C SER A 158 4.06 -19.58 12.09
N PRO A 159 5.31 -19.74 12.54
CA PRO A 159 5.69 -19.31 13.89
C PRO A 159 5.65 -17.79 13.98
N VAL A 160 5.19 -17.27 15.12
CA VAL A 160 5.02 -15.83 15.37
C VAL A 160 5.74 -15.41 16.65
N TRP A 161 6.44 -14.29 16.58
CA TRP A 161 7.07 -13.63 17.72
C TRP A 161 6.66 -12.17 17.82
N THR A 162 6.86 -11.59 18.99
CA THR A 162 6.80 -10.15 19.22
C THR A 162 8.09 -9.69 19.87
N LEU A 163 8.69 -8.65 19.31
CA LEU A 163 9.86 -7.96 19.83
C LEU A 163 9.36 -6.64 20.39
N THR A 164 9.56 -6.42 21.69
CA THR A 164 9.21 -5.19 22.36
C THR A 164 10.47 -4.41 22.74
N CYS A 165 10.48 -3.11 22.47
CA CYS A 165 11.54 -2.20 22.85
C CYS A 165 10.95 -1.05 23.68
N PRO A 166 11.40 -0.82 24.93
CA PRO A 166 10.88 0.27 25.74
C PRO A 166 11.31 1.62 25.16
N ILE A 167 10.35 2.54 25.02
CA ILE A 167 10.57 3.90 24.54
C ILE A 167 10.23 4.84 25.70
N PRO A 168 11.16 5.72 26.14
CA PRO A 168 10.89 6.68 27.21
C PRO A 168 9.69 7.58 26.90
N ALA A 169 9.09 8.15 27.95
CA ALA A 169 8.05 9.16 27.82
C ALA A 169 8.54 10.39 27.05
N SER A 170 7.62 11.07 26.36
CA SER A 170 7.89 12.42 25.84
C SER A 170 8.19 13.37 27.01
N VAL A 171 9.27 14.15 26.92
CA VAL A 171 9.59 15.15 27.95
C VAL A 171 8.50 16.24 27.92
N THR A 172 7.91 16.55 29.07
CA THR A 172 6.69 17.38 29.24
C THR A 172 6.81 18.84 28.74
N SER A 173 7.99 19.29 28.34
CA SER A 173 8.23 20.62 27.76
C SER A 173 8.66 20.60 26.29
N ALA A 174 8.74 19.42 25.65
CA ALA A 174 9.24 19.29 24.29
C ALA A 174 8.09 19.18 23.28
N THR A 175 8.16 19.96 22.20
CA THR A 175 7.29 19.84 21.01
C THR A 175 7.49 18.51 20.28
N GLU A 176 8.64 17.86 20.49
CA GLU A 176 9.08 16.65 19.81
C GLU A 176 8.81 15.37 20.62
N PRO A 177 8.38 14.28 19.96
CA PRO A 177 8.20 12.99 20.62
C PRO A 177 9.53 12.40 21.09
N SER A 178 9.49 11.55 22.11
CA SER A 178 10.64 10.73 22.49
C SER A 178 10.95 9.73 21.38
N VAL A 179 12.20 9.66 20.94
CA VAL A 179 12.64 8.75 19.88
C VAL A 179 13.67 7.77 20.43
N GLN A 180 13.40 6.47 20.29
CA GLN A 180 14.33 5.40 20.61
C GLN A 180 14.79 4.73 19.32
N ARG A 181 16.11 4.55 19.19
CA ARG A 181 16.74 3.81 18.10
C ARG A 181 17.51 2.63 18.67
N THR A 182 17.24 1.44 18.14
CA THR A 182 17.85 0.21 18.63
C THR A 182 18.14 -0.70 17.45
N THR A 183 19.40 -1.11 17.27
CA THR A 183 19.74 -2.15 16.31
C THR A 183 19.13 -3.47 16.75
N ILE A 184 18.26 -4.06 15.95
CA ILE A 184 17.66 -5.37 16.23
C ILE A 184 18.71 -6.47 16.07
N GLY A 185 19.46 -6.45 14.97
CA GLY A 185 20.45 -7.47 14.63
C GLY A 185 20.64 -7.57 13.12
N PHE A 186 21.18 -8.68 12.64
CA PHE A 186 21.44 -8.93 11.22
C PHE A 186 20.54 -10.07 10.70
N PRO A 187 19.80 -9.88 9.61
CA PRO A 187 19.00 -10.94 9.03
C PRO A 187 19.92 -12.05 8.48
N ARG A 188 19.52 -13.32 8.64
CA ARG A 188 20.33 -14.49 8.26
C ARG A 188 19.90 -15.10 6.93
N ASP A 189 20.90 -15.60 6.20
CA ASP A 189 20.73 -16.43 5.00
C ASP A 189 19.88 -15.78 3.91
N ILE A 190 19.96 -14.46 3.76
CA ILE A 190 19.09 -13.67 2.88
C ILE A 190 19.52 -13.86 1.42
N VAL A 191 18.56 -14.09 0.54
CA VAL A 191 18.73 -14.02 -0.92
C VAL A 191 18.27 -12.67 -1.45
N GLN A 192 17.07 -12.25 -1.03
CA GLN A 192 16.47 -10.97 -1.39
C GLN A 192 15.53 -10.49 -0.28
N TYR A 193 15.20 -9.21 -0.29
CA TYR A 193 14.18 -8.64 0.59
C TYR A 193 13.16 -7.82 -0.19
N PHE A 194 12.01 -7.67 0.43
CA PHE A 194 10.93 -6.77 0.05
C PHE A 194 10.56 -5.93 1.27
N ALA A 195 10.27 -4.64 1.09
CA ALA A 195 9.85 -3.76 2.16
C ALA A 195 8.77 -2.77 1.68
N LEU A 196 7.81 -2.43 2.56
CA LEU A 196 6.90 -1.31 2.36
C LEU A 196 7.42 -0.10 3.12
N VAL A 197 7.96 0.86 2.37
CA VAL A 197 8.66 2.04 2.88
C VAL A 197 7.76 3.27 2.75
N LYS A 198 7.77 4.15 3.76
CA LYS A 198 7.12 5.45 3.68
C LYS A 198 7.82 6.30 2.61
N ARG A 199 7.08 6.75 1.58
CA ARG A 199 7.53 7.76 0.61
C ARG A 199 7.03 9.16 0.92
N MET A 200 5.91 9.25 1.63
CA MET A 200 5.43 10.49 2.23
C MET A 200 4.78 10.08 3.56
N ASN A 201 4.24 11.05 4.30
CA ASN A 201 3.50 10.70 5.51
C ASN A 201 2.27 9.82 5.22
N PHE A 202 1.76 9.81 3.98
CA PHE A 202 0.53 9.13 3.61
C PHE A 202 0.63 8.13 2.43
N TRP A 203 1.83 7.86 1.90
CA TRP A 203 2.06 6.87 0.85
C TRP A 203 3.13 5.86 1.23
N LEU A 204 2.86 4.59 0.94
CA LEU A 204 3.83 3.51 1.01
C LEU A 204 4.29 3.12 -0.39
N VAL A 205 5.57 2.78 -0.52
CA VAL A 205 6.16 2.27 -1.75
C VAL A 205 6.90 0.97 -1.50
N PRO A 206 6.79 0.00 -2.40
CA PRO A 206 7.59 -1.21 -2.31
C PRO A 206 9.05 -0.90 -2.62
N ARG A 207 9.97 -1.49 -1.85
CA ARG A 207 11.40 -1.54 -2.14
C ARG A 207 11.87 -2.99 -2.12
N HIS A 208 12.76 -3.34 -3.03
CA HIS A 208 13.36 -4.66 -3.09
C HIS A 208 14.87 -4.53 -3.19
N GLY A 209 15.59 -5.57 -2.78
CA GLY A 209 17.03 -5.67 -2.97
C GLY A 209 17.54 -7.07 -2.71
N GLY A 210 18.84 -7.25 -2.89
CA GLY A 210 19.49 -8.57 -2.81
C GLY A 210 19.80 -9.02 -1.38
N SER A 211 20.93 -9.69 -1.22
CA SER A 211 21.32 -10.32 0.04
C SER A 211 21.77 -9.36 1.15
N LYS A 212 22.04 -8.09 0.83
CA LYS A 212 22.36 -7.04 1.81
C LYS A 212 21.15 -6.14 2.01
N PHE A 213 20.65 -6.06 3.24
CA PHE A 213 19.46 -5.25 3.56
C PHE A 213 19.79 -3.76 3.54
N GLU A 214 19.39 -3.06 2.48
CA GLU A 214 19.62 -1.63 2.34
C GLU A 214 18.35 -0.95 1.82
N LEU A 215 17.69 -0.16 2.65
CA LEU A 215 16.51 0.55 2.17
C LEU A 215 16.87 1.64 1.17
N GLY A 216 18.13 2.11 1.12
CA GLY A 216 18.60 3.14 0.20
C GLY A 216 18.40 4.55 0.75
N GLU A 217 18.31 5.54 -0.12
CA GLU A 217 18.03 6.93 0.24
C GLU A 217 16.52 7.18 0.38
N ASP A 218 16.13 8.23 1.08
CA ASP A 218 14.72 8.59 1.20
C ASP A 218 14.21 9.31 -0.06
N ASP A 219 13.14 8.78 -0.66
CA ASP A 219 12.46 9.43 -1.79
C ASP A 219 11.37 10.42 -1.31
N CYS A 220 11.28 10.72 0.00
CA CYS A 220 10.37 11.72 0.58
C CYS A 220 10.74 13.14 0.14
N GLN A 221 10.42 13.52 -1.09
CA GLN A 221 10.78 14.82 -1.66
C GLN A 221 10.00 16.02 -1.08
N PHE A 222 8.98 15.82 -0.24
CA PHE A 222 7.98 16.87 0.02
C PHE A 222 7.71 17.25 1.48
N TYR A 223 7.99 16.41 2.49
CA TYR A 223 7.36 16.62 3.82
C TYR A 223 8.20 16.36 5.09
N THR A 224 9.46 15.90 5.04
CA THR A 224 10.27 15.75 6.28
C THR A 224 11.74 16.07 6.07
N GLU A 225 12.36 16.73 7.04
CA GLU A 225 13.81 16.95 7.13
C GLU A 225 14.59 15.65 7.46
N ASP A 226 13.89 14.60 7.91
CA ASP A 226 14.43 13.26 8.15
C ASP A 226 14.63 12.51 6.82
N ALA A 227 15.84 12.56 6.24
CA ALA A 227 16.21 11.89 4.99
C ALA A 227 16.43 10.36 5.11
N GLU A 228 15.79 9.69 6.07
CA GLU A 228 15.99 8.26 6.33
C GLU A 228 14.72 7.44 5.99
N PRO A 229 14.83 6.43 5.11
CA PRO A 229 13.69 5.60 4.75
C PRO A 229 13.23 4.74 5.92
N LYS A 230 11.92 4.72 6.13
CA LYS A 230 11.26 4.01 7.23
C LYS A 230 10.25 3.02 6.68
N ALA A 231 10.47 1.74 6.92
CA ALA A 231 9.58 0.65 6.55
C ALA A 231 8.57 0.32 7.66
N ILE A 232 7.34 -0.02 7.27
CA ILE A 232 6.34 -0.59 8.18
C ILE A 232 6.27 -2.12 8.10
N LEU A 233 6.75 -2.68 6.99
CA LEU A 233 6.79 -4.11 6.71
C LEU A 233 8.09 -4.42 5.98
N VAL A 234 8.76 -5.49 6.38
CA VAL A 234 9.93 -6.05 5.67
C VAL A 234 9.77 -7.57 5.60
N SER A 235 10.03 -8.17 4.45
CA SER A 235 10.12 -9.62 4.25
C SER A 235 11.50 -9.97 3.71
N PHE A 236 12.15 -10.96 4.31
CA PHE A 236 13.42 -11.51 3.84
C PHE A 236 13.19 -12.90 3.27
N LEU A 237 13.39 -13.07 1.96
CA LEU A 237 13.48 -14.40 1.36
C LEU A 237 14.83 -14.99 1.69
N ARG A 238 14.81 -16.18 2.30
CA ARG A 238 16.01 -16.89 2.74
C ARG A 238 16.44 -17.95 1.72
N SER A 239 17.68 -18.39 1.83
CA SER A 239 18.26 -19.47 1.02
C SER A 239 17.59 -20.82 1.24
N ASP A 240 16.83 -20.97 2.33
CA ASP A 240 16.00 -22.13 2.59
C ASP A 240 14.63 -22.10 1.87
N GLY A 241 14.30 -20.99 1.20
CA GLY A 241 13.04 -20.74 0.52
C GLY A 241 11.93 -20.21 1.42
N MET A 242 12.19 -19.97 2.71
CA MET A 242 11.22 -19.40 3.64
C MET A 242 11.27 -17.87 3.64
N ASN A 243 10.15 -17.25 4.00
CA ASN A 243 10.02 -15.80 4.11
C ASN A 243 9.96 -15.39 5.57
N PHE A 244 10.93 -14.61 6.03
CA PHE A 244 10.93 -14.02 7.37
C PHE A 244 10.37 -12.60 7.31
N VAL A 245 9.16 -12.43 7.83
CA VAL A 245 8.39 -11.18 7.77
C VAL A 245 8.48 -10.45 9.12
N MET A 246 8.70 -9.14 9.06
CA MET A 246 8.72 -8.21 10.20
C MET A 246 7.73 -7.07 9.94
N LEU A 247 6.74 -6.93 10.82
CA LEU A 247 5.71 -5.90 10.77
C LEU A 247 5.89 -4.95 11.97
N ALA A 248 6.18 -3.68 11.69
CA ALA A 248 6.32 -2.64 12.70
C ALA A 248 4.95 -2.08 13.07
N LEU A 249 4.44 -2.46 14.25
CA LEU A 249 3.10 -2.12 14.69
C LEU A 249 3.09 -0.74 15.36
N SER A 250 2.30 0.19 14.80
CA SER A 250 2.07 1.52 15.38
C SER A 250 0.68 1.58 16.02
N MET A 251 0.57 1.91 17.30
CA MET A 251 -0.69 1.98 18.03
C MET A 251 -0.53 2.79 19.32
N ASN A 252 -1.63 3.25 19.91
CA ASN A 252 -1.67 3.89 21.23
C ASN A 252 -0.62 5.01 21.40
N GLY A 253 -0.52 5.90 20.41
CA GLY A 253 0.44 7.01 20.44
C GLY A 253 1.92 6.62 20.22
N VAL A 254 2.21 5.35 19.93
CA VAL A 254 3.56 4.88 19.55
C VAL A 254 3.60 4.62 18.05
N VAL A 255 4.56 5.25 17.37
CA VAL A 255 4.87 4.99 15.95
C VAL A 255 6.11 4.13 15.87
N THR A 256 5.97 2.91 15.36
CA THR A 256 7.08 1.97 15.17
C THR A 256 7.40 1.83 13.69
N THR A 257 8.68 1.90 13.34
CA THR A 257 9.18 1.69 11.97
C THR A 257 10.52 0.94 11.99
N LEU A 258 10.92 0.40 10.84
CA LEU A 258 12.19 -0.29 10.63
C LEU A 258 13.02 0.45 9.59
N THR A 259 14.34 0.44 9.74
CA THR A 259 15.28 0.94 8.73
C THR A 259 16.50 0.03 8.60
N SER A 260 17.26 0.18 7.52
CA SER A 260 18.57 -0.48 7.35
C SER A 260 19.65 0.33 8.06
N GLY A 261 20.38 -0.29 8.99
CA GLY A 261 21.56 0.29 9.61
C GLY A 261 22.85 -0.11 8.89
N GLU A 262 23.98 0.16 9.54
CA GLU A 262 25.30 -0.21 9.02
C GLU A 262 25.39 -1.72 8.71
N ASN A 263 26.08 -2.05 7.62
CA ASN A 263 26.35 -3.42 7.18
C ASN A 263 25.09 -4.30 6.99
N GLY A 264 23.94 -3.69 6.69
CA GLY A 264 22.68 -4.40 6.48
C GLY A 264 22.01 -4.90 7.76
N SER A 265 22.32 -4.27 8.90
CA SER A 265 21.58 -4.50 10.14
C SER A 265 20.15 -3.99 10.03
N ILE A 266 19.23 -4.62 10.77
CA ILE A 266 17.86 -4.13 10.94
C ILE A 266 17.87 -3.19 12.14
N THR A 267 17.38 -1.97 11.96
CA THR A 267 17.27 -0.97 13.04
C THR A 267 15.80 -0.65 13.30
N PHE A 268 15.42 -0.74 14.56
CA PHE A 268 14.13 -0.29 15.07
C PHE A 268 14.17 1.21 15.33
N ILE A 269 13.10 1.91 14.94
CA ILE A 269 12.85 3.30 15.30
C ILE A 269 11.46 3.40 15.90
N GLY A 270 11.41 3.73 17.18
CA GLY A 270 10.17 3.98 17.91
C GLY A 270 10.03 5.45 18.28
N LYS A 271 8.89 6.08 17.95
CA LYS A 271 8.52 7.42 18.41
C LYS A 271 7.36 7.31 19.40
N ASN A 272 7.56 7.71 20.64
CA ASN A 272 6.53 7.73 21.67
C ASN A 272 5.97 9.14 21.86
N LYS A 273 4.68 9.31 21.55
CA LYS A 273 3.95 10.58 21.69
C LYS A 273 3.25 10.70 23.05
N ASN A 274 3.32 9.67 23.89
CA ASN A 274 2.68 9.62 25.21
C ASN A 274 3.53 10.29 26.30
N GLU A 275 2.86 10.69 27.38
CA GLU A 275 3.48 11.22 28.60
C GLU A 275 4.06 10.12 29.49
N GLU A 276 3.75 8.86 29.19
CA GLU A 276 4.28 7.68 29.86
C GLU A 276 5.20 6.90 28.93
N ALA A 277 6.14 6.16 29.51
CA ALA A 277 6.94 5.21 28.75
C ALA A 277 6.02 4.12 28.16
N ARG A 278 6.27 3.75 26.90
CA ARG A 278 5.51 2.74 26.17
C ARG A 278 6.46 1.88 25.36
N ASP A 279 6.07 0.65 25.11
CA ASP A 279 6.84 -0.25 24.25
C ASP A 279 6.49 -0.03 22.78
N GLY A 280 7.50 0.06 21.93
CA GLY A 280 7.31 -0.18 20.50
C GLY A 280 7.32 -1.67 20.21
N ILE A 281 6.57 -2.06 19.17
CA ILE A 281 6.25 -3.46 18.90
C ILE A 281 6.62 -3.80 17.46
N VAL A 282 7.43 -4.85 17.28
CA VAL A 282 7.68 -5.48 15.98
C VAL A 282 7.19 -6.92 16.03
N ILE A 283 6.26 -7.26 15.15
CA ILE A 283 5.74 -8.61 15.00
C ILE A 283 6.58 -9.33 13.96
N CYS A 284 7.07 -10.52 14.28
CA CYS A 284 7.83 -11.33 13.34
C CYS A 284 7.07 -12.62 13.04
N ALA A 285 7.04 -13.04 11.78
CA ALA A 285 6.43 -14.28 11.33
C ALA A 285 7.27 -14.97 10.26
N VAL A 286 7.12 -16.29 10.12
CA VAL A 286 7.78 -17.05 9.05
C VAL A 286 6.74 -17.79 8.21
N GLY A 287 6.72 -17.54 6.91
CA GLY A 287 5.82 -18.20 5.96
C GLY A 287 6.59 -19.00 4.91
N LYS A 288 5.94 -20.01 4.31
CA LYS A 288 6.48 -20.65 3.10
C LYS A 288 6.40 -19.68 1.93
N THR A 289 5.34 -18.88 1.88
CA THR A 289 5.24 -17.74 0.96
C THR A 289 5.31 -16.42 1.74
N VAL A 290 5.52 -15.32 1.02
CA VAL A 290 5.50 -13.97 1.63
C VAL A 290 4.09 -13.64 2.14
N GLU A 291 3.04 -14.04 1.41
CA GLU A 291 1.64 -13.83 1.76
C GLU A 291 1.27 -14.58 3.04
N GLU A 292 1.73 -15.82 3.21
CA GLU A 292 1.51 -16.56 4.46
C GLU A 292 2.16 -15.85 5.65
N GLY A 293 3.41 -15.38 5.50
CA GLY A 293 4.12 -14.65 6.54
C GLY A 293 3.45 -13.32 6.90
N ILE A 294 3.03 -12.55 5.90
CA ILE A 294 2.27 -11.31 6.09
C ILE A 294 0.92 -11.61 6.77
N THR A 295 0.21 -12.63 6.31
CA THR A 295 -1.08 -13.04 6.89
C THR A 295 -0.92 -13.38 8.37
N ALA A 296 0.08 -14.18 8.73
CA ALA A 296 0.36 -14.53 10.12
C ALA A 296 0.72 -13.30 10.98
N ALA A 297 1.55 -12.40 10.47
CA ALA A 297 1.91 -11.16 11.15
C ALA A 297 0.69 -10.23 11.35
N MET A 298 -0.13 -10.05 10.32
CA MET A 298 -1.34 -9.21 10.36
C MET A 298 -2.44 -9.82 11.24
N SER A 299 -2.62 -11.14 11.22
CA SER A 299 -3.53 -11.85 12.14
C SER A 299 -3.12 -11.64 13.59
N HIS A 300 -1.81 -11.69 13.88
CA HIS A 300 -1.30 -11.39 15.22
C HIS A 300 -1.46 -9.91 15.59
N ALA A 301 -1.22 -8.99 14.66
CA ALA A 301 -1.46 -7.55 14.88
C ALA A 301 -2.92 -7.29 15.27
N LYS A 302 -3.88 -7.91 14.57
CA LYS A 302 -5.31 -7.84 14.91
C LYS A 302 -5.60 -8.34 16.32
N ARG A 303 -4.92 -9.40 16.77
CA ARG A 303 -5.04 -9.91 18.15
C ARG A 303 -4.52 -8.88 19.15
N VAL A 304 -3.31 -8.37 18.95
CA VAL A 304 -2.68 -7.36 19.83
C VAL A 304 -3.56 -6.11 19.95
N VAL A 305 -4.06 -5.59 18.83
CA VAL A 305 -4.93 -4.40 18.83
C VAL A 305 -6.29 -4.67 19.48
N ARG A 306 -6.88 -5.87 19.33
CA ARG A 306 -8.11 -6.22 20.09
C ARG A 306 -7.88 -6.28 21.59
N GLU A 307 -6.76 -6.87 22.02
CA GLU A 307 -6.43 -7.00 23.44
C GLU A 307 -6.25 -5.63 24.09
N SER A 308 -5.68 -4.65 23.37
CA SER A 308 -5.55 -3.28 23.88
C SER A 308 -6.87 -2.52 23.98
N LEU A 309 -7.91 -2.92 23.25
CA LEU A 309 -9.24 -2.29 23.38
C LEU A 309 -10.01 -2.79 24.59
N ASN A 310 -9.81 -4.05 24.99
CA ASN A 310 -10.49 -4.65 26.15
C ASN A 310 -9.99 -4.09 27.50
N THR A 311 -8.96 -3.24 27.49
CA THR A 311 -8.41 -2.56 28.67
C THR A 311 -8.93 -1.12 28.84
N GLU A 312 -9.71 -0.61 27.89
CA GLU A 312 -10.38 0.71 27.93
C GLU A 312 -11.90 0.51 27.78
N PRO A 313 -12.77 1.06 28.65
CA PRO A 313 -14.20 0.82 28.57
C PRO A 313 -14.81 1.67 27.44
N ILE A 314 -14.98 1.11 26.24
CA ILE A 314 -15.75 1.77 25.17
C ILE A 314 -17.20 1.26 25.19
N THR A 315 -18.11 2.21 25.42
CA THR A 315 -19.54 2.13 25.19
C THR A 315 -19.84 1.68 23.76
N SER A 316 -20.17 0.39 23.60
CA SER A 316 -20.62 -0.18 22.33
C SER A 316 -22.06 0.24 22.01
N GLY A 317 -22.23 1.30 21.22
CA GLY A 317 -23.47 1.54 20.49
C GLY A 317 -23.51 0.68 19.22
N ARG A 318 -23.90 -0.59 19.31
CA ARG A 318 -24.19 -1.41 18.13
C ARG A 318 -25.56 -1.05 17.58
N VAL A 319 -25.61 -0.37 16.44
CA VAL A 319 -26.77 -0.41 15.54
C VAL A 319 -26.41 -1.34 14.38
N THR A 320 -26.83 -2.59 14.45
CA THR A 320 -26.84 -3.50 13.30
C THR A 320 -28.19 -3.40 12.62
N LYS A 321 -28.31 -2.58 11.57
CA LYS A 321 -29.31 -2.84 10.53
C LYS A 321 -28.70 -3.84 9.54
N SER A 322 -29.27 -5.03 9.48
CA SER A 322 -28.98 -6.01 8.45
C SER A 322 -29.66 -5.58 7.14
N LEU A 323 -28.88 -5.36 6.09
CA LEU A 323 -29.39 -5.24 4.72
C LEU A 323 -29.52 -6.62 4.06
N ASP A 324 -30.43 -6.67 3.09
CA ASP A 324 -30.84 -7.84 2.32
C ASP A 324 -29.63 -8.51 1.62
N PRO A 325 -29.39 -9.82 1.80
CA PRO A 325 -28.29 -10.56 1.19
C PRO A 325 -28.31 -10.64 -0.35
N ASN A 326 -29.27 -9.98 -1.02
CA ASN A 326 -29.40 -9.97 -2.48
C ASN A 326 -28.78 -8.76 -3.21
N ASP A 327 -28.16 -7.79 -2.51
CA ASP A 327 -27.50 -6.67 -3.20
C ASP A 327 -26.10 -7.08 -3.71
N LYS A 328 -26.06 -7.52 -4.97
CA LYS A 328 -24.94 -8.29 -5.55
C LYS A 328 -23.76 -7.46 -6.08
N LYS A 329 -23.68 -6.15 -5.83
CA LYS A 329 -22.52 -5.32 -6.25
C LYS A 329 -22.12 -4.33 -5.16
N SER A 330 -20.88 -4.43 -4.70
CA SER A 330 -20.29 -3.45 -3.79
C SER A 330 -20.01 -2.15 -4.54
N PHE A 331 -20.14 -1.01 -3.85
CA PHE A 331 -19.62 0.30 -4.30
C PHE A 331 -18.17 0.23 -4.82
N HIS A 332 -17.36 -0.70 -4.31
CA HIS A 332 -15.96 -0.87 -4.67
C HIS A 332 -15.73 -1.68 -5.96
N ASP A 333 -16.74 -2.39 -6.47
CA ASP A 333 -16.65 -3.23 -7.68
C ASP A 333 -17.27 -2.54 -8.91
N GLU A 334 -17.46 -1.22 -8.84
CA GLU A 334 -18.18 -0.43 -9.83
C GLU A 334 -17.28 0.57 -10.57
N LEU A 335 -17.65 0.92 -11.81
CA LEU A 335 -16.95 1.96 -12.55
C LEU A 335 -17.27 3.34 -11.93
N VAL A 336 -16.24 4.00 -11.40
CA VAL A 336 -16.31 5.33 -10.80
C VAL A 336 -15.72 6.36 -11.75
N TYR A 337 -16.44 7.44 -12.01
CA TYR A 337 -15.90 8.63 -12.68
C TYR A 337 -15.57 9.71 -11.65
N CYS A 338 -14.36 10.24 -11.70
CA CYS A 338 -13.88 11.29 -10.80
C CYS A 338 -13.43 12.51 -11.61
N THR A 339 -13.85 13.71 -11.20
CA THR A 339 -13.66 14.92 -12.02
C THR A 339 -12.22 15.45 -12.06
N TRP A 340 -11.33 15.03 -11.13
CA TRP A 340 -9.99 15.61 -10.95
C TRP A 340 -9.15 15.66 -12.24
N ASN A 341 -8.85 14.52 -12.85
CA ASN A 341 -7.94 14.49 -14.01
C ASN A 341 -8.55 15.12 -15.28
N SER A 342 -9.87 15.11 -15.43
CA SER A 342 -10.53 15.60 -16.64
C SER A 342 -10.95 17.07 -16.58
N LEU A 343 -11.36 17.55 -15.41
CA LEU A 343 -11.92 18.90 -15.21
C LEU A 343 -11.06 19.78 -14.31
N GLY A 344 -10.19 19.17 -13.49
CA GLY A 344 -9.30 19.90 -12.59
C GLY A 344 -10.05 20.73 -11.53
N PRO A 345 -9.35 21.70 -10.90
CA PRO A 345 -9.89 22.47 -9.79
C PRO A 345 -10.90 23.56 -10.21
N ILE A 346 -10.98 23.91 -11.51
CA ILE A 346 -11.90 24.93 -12.03
C ILE A 346 -13.19 24.23 -12.50
N LEU A 347 -13.86 23.58 -11.56
CA LEU A 347 -15.05 22.79 -11.81
C LEU A 347 -16.32 23.65 -11.74
N THR A 348 -17.22 23.50 -12.72
CA THR A 348 -18.55 24.14 -12.74
C THR A 348 -19.65 23.13 -13.05
N SER A 349 -20.90 23.47 -12.71
CA SER A 349 -22.08 22.70 -13.13
C SER A 349 -22.09 22.46 -14.64
N THR A 350 -21.85 23.51 -15.44
CA THR A 350 -21.82 23.41 -16.92
C THR A 350 -20.79 22.40 -17.43
N THR A 351 -19.56 22.47 -16.93
CA THR A 351 -18.49 21.52 -17.34
C THR A 351 -18.81 20.10 -16.90
N LEU A 352 -19.38 19.92 -15.70
CA LEU A 352 -19.78 18.61 -15.20
C LEU A 352 -20.85 17.97 -16.10
N PHE A 353 -21.95 18.68 -16.39
CA PHE A 353 -23.02 18.18 -17.26
C PHE A 353 -22.53 17.90 -18.68
N GLY A 354 -21.67 18.76 -19.24
CA GLY A 354 -21.06 18.53 -20.54
C GLY A 354 -20.27 17.22 -20.60
N THR A 355 -19.48 16.92 -19.56
CA THR A 355 -18.75 15.65 -19.50
C THR A 355 -19.67 14.44 -19.30
N LEU A 356 -20.73 14.55 -18.50
CA LEU A 356 -21.69 13.45 -18.34
C LEU A 356 -22.44 13.15 -19.65
N ASP A 357 -22.76 14.18 -20.44
CA ASP A 357 -23.31 14.01 -21.79
C ASP A 357 -22.34 13.29 -22.72
N ASP A 358 -21.06 13.65 -22.68
CA ASP A 358 -20.03 13.04 -23.53
C ASP A 358 -19.73 11.59 -23.15
N LEU A 359 -19.77 11.25 -21.86
CA LEU A 359 -19.72 9.86 -21.38
C LEU A 359 -20.90 9.04 -21.93
N GLY A 360 -22.12 9.60 -21.86
CA GLY A 360 -23.31 8.97 -22.42
C GLY A 360 -23.20 8.74 -23.93
N LYS A 361 -22.76 9.75 -24.70
CA LYS A 361 -22.52 9.62 -26.15
C LYS A 361 -21.47 8.56 -26.48
N SER A 362 -20.48 8.39 -25.60
CA SER A 362 -19.39 7.42 -25.75
C SER A 362 -19.74 6.02 -25.25
N SER A 363 -20.98 5.80 -24.78
CA SER A 363 -21.42 4.54 -24.17
C SER A 363 -20.61 4.11 -22.94
N ILE A 364 -20.14 5.09 -22.16
CA ILE A 364 -19.43 4.87 -20.89
C ILE A 364 -20.38 5.26 -19.76
N TYR A 365 -20.75 4.28 -18.92
CA TYR A 365 -21.80 4.44 -17.91
C TYR A 365 -21.26 4.17 -16.50
N PRO A 366 -20.51 5.11 -15.90
CA PRO A 366 -20.08 4.97 -14.51
C PRO A 366 -21.30 5.01 -13.60
N SER A 367 -21.41 4.06 -12.67
CA SER A 367 -22.52 4.05 -11.71
C SER A 367 -22.28 4.97 -10.51
N THR A 368 -21.06 5.46 -10.34
CA THR A 368 -20.68 6.41 -9.31
C THR A 368 -19.97 7.59 -9.95
N ILE A 369 -20.31 8.79 -9.52
CA ILE A 369 -19.52 9.99 -9.79
C ILE A 369 -18.95 10.55 -8.49
N ILE A 370 -17.71 11.02 -8.55
CA ILE A 370 -17.05 11.80 -7.48
C ILE A 370 -16.79 13.20 -8.02
N ILE A 371 -17.50 14.17 -7.47
CA ILE A 371 -17.26 15.60 -7.67
C ILE A 371 -16.03 15.94 -6.80
N ASP A 372 -14.86 15.93 -7.42
CA ASP A 372 -13.58 16.13 -6.76
C ASP A 372 -13.34 17.61 -6.41
N ASP A 373 -12.14 17.95 -5.96
CA ASP A 373 -11.75 19.30 -5.55
C ASP A 373 -12.22 20.40 -6.54
N GLY A 374 -12.80 21.49 -6.00
CA GLY A 374 -13.26 22.67 -6.73
C GLY A 374 -14.73 23.03 -6.54
N TRP A 375 -15.52 22.18 -5.88
CA TRP A 375 -16.96 22.43 -5.66
C TRP A 375 -17.27 23.31 -4.44
N GLN A 376 -16.36 23.37 -3.48
CA GLN A 376 -16.59 23.90 -2.14
C GLN A 376 -16.71 25.43 -2.11
N SER A 377 -17.50 25.94 -1.18
CA SER A 377 -17.45 27.36 -0.79
C SER A 377 -16.17 27.65 0.01
N ILE A 378 -15.19 28.31 -0.61
CA ILE A 378 -13.87 28.57 -0.02
C ILE A 378 -13.53 30.06 0.03
N THR A 379 -12.69 30.42 1.01
CA THR A 379 -12.07 31.74 1.13
C THR A 379 -10.63 31.66 0.63
N PRO A 380 -10.19 32.55 -0.27
CA PRO A 380 -8.81 32.58 -0.74
C PRO A 380 -7.82 32.70 0.42
N PHE A 381 -6.93 31.72 0.50
CA PHE A 381 -5.81 31.66 1.43
C PHE A 381 -4.66 30.89 0.76
N GLY A 382 -3.42 31.13 1.22
CA GLY A 382 -2.20 30.54 0.66
C GLY A 382 -1.07 31.57 0.52
N SER A 383 0.12 31.09 0.19
CA SER A 383 1.28 31.90 -0.13
C SER A 383 1.51 31.95 -1.65
N GLU A 384 2.40 32.83 -2.11
CA GLU A 384 2.86 32.82 -3.51
C GLU A 384 3.42 31.45 -3.93
N THR A 385 4.03 30.72 -2.98
CA THR A 385 4.59 29.39 -3.21
C THR A 385 3.55 28.27 -3.16
N PHE A 386 2.39 28.48 -2.52
CA PHE A 386 1.28 27.52 -2.41
C PHE A 386 -0.06 28.24 -2.47
N PRO A 387 -0.47 28.72 -3.66
CA PRO A 387 -1.62 29.61 -3.80
C PRO A 387 -2.97 28.92 -3.54
N ASN A 388 -3.03 27.58 -3.67
CA ASN A 388 -4.27 26.80 -3.59
C ASN A 388 -4.60 26.30 -2.17
N GLN A 389 -4.00 26.87 -1.13
CA GLN A 389 -4.30 26.51 0.25
C GLN A 389 -5.54 27.24 0.78
N HIS A 390 -6.63 27.27 0.01
CA HIS A 390 -7.83 28.00 0.42
C HIS A 390 -8.44 27.42 1.70
N ARG A 391 -9.35 28.16 2.32
CA ARG A 391 -10.00 27.75 3.57
C ARG A 391 -11.47 27.47 3.35
N TRP A 392 -11.98 26.43 3.98
CA TRP A 392 -13.38 26.05 3.84
C TRP A 392 -14.29 26.98 4.65
N SER A 393 -15.39 27.42 4.05
CA SER A 393 -16.24 28.47 4.63
C SER A 393 -17.69 28.05 4.90
N ARG A 394 -18.27 27.18 4.06
CA ARG A 394 -19.66 26.70 4.18
C ARG A 394 -19.78 25.27 3.69
N PHE A 395 -20.74 24.52 4.21
CA PHE A 395 -21.01 23.16 3.73
C PHE A 395 -21.55 23.14 2.30
N GLU A 396 -22.36 24.14 1.92
CA GLU A 396 -22.91 24.26 0.57
C GLU A 396 -21.83 24.56 -0.48
N ALA A 397 -22.06 24.10 -1.70
CA ALA A 397 -21.20 24.35 -2.85
C ALA A 397 -21.07 25.85 -3.15
N SER A 398 -19.96 26.22 -3.81
CA SER A 398 -19.74 27.58 -4.28
C SER A 398 -20.86 28.00 -5.24
N SER A 399 -21.60 29.06 -4.89
CA SER A 399 -22.67 29.58 -5.74
C SER A 399 -22.16 30.15 -7.08
N ALA A 400 -20.85 30.38 -7.21
CA ALA A 400 -20.23 30.79 -8.47
C ALA A 400 -20.08 29.60 -9.44
N SER A 401 -19.71 28.42 -8.92
CA SER A 401 -19.49 27.22 -9.72
C SER A 401 -20.75 26.35 -9.86
N PHE A 402 -21.59 26.35 -8.82
CA PHE A 402 -22.79 25.54 -8.67
C PHE A 402 -23.95 26.41 -8.14
N PRO A 403 -24.46 27.36 -8.96
CA PRO A 403 -25.50 28.30 -8.55
C PRO A 403 -26.81 27.65 -8.10
N GLU A 404 -27.08 26.41 -8.50
CA GLU A 404 -28.26 25.64 -8.11
C GLU A 404 -28.15 24.97 -6.72
N GLY A 405 -26.94 24.90 -6.14
CA GLY A 405 -26.65 24.16 -4.90
C GLY A 405 -26.63 22.65 -5.07
N LEU A 406 -26.04 21.93 -4.10
CA LEU A 406 -25.83 20.48 -4.18
C LEU A 406 -27.13 19.67 -4.32
N ALA A 407 -28.20 20.10 -3.66
CA ALA A 407 -29.48 19.38 -3.68
C ALA A 407 -30.13 19.37 -5.07
N ASN A 408 -30.18 20.52 -5.74
CA ASN A 408 -30.74 20.59 -7.10
C ASN A 408 -29.78 19.97 -8.12
N LEU A 409 -28.47 20.12 -7.91
CA LEU A 409 -27.46 19.47 -8.73
C LEU A 409 -27.64 17.95 -8.73
N SER A 410 -27.73 17.33 -7.55
CA SER A 410 -27.89 15.88 -7.41
C SER A 410 -29.22 15.39 -8.00
N LEU A 411 -30.31 16.14 -7.79
CA LEU A 411 -31.62 15.83 -8.37
C LEU A 411 -31.54 15.81 -9.90
N ARG A 412 -30.92 16.84 -10.49
CA ARG A 412 -30.75 16.95 -11.94
C ARG A 412 -29.87 15.82 -12.48
N ILE A 413 -28.78 15.47 -11.81
CA ILE A 413 -27.92 14.34 -12.20
C ILE A 413 -28.73 13.04 -12.25
N ARG A 414 -29.52 12.74 -11.21
CA ARG A 414 -30.32 11.51 -11.14
C ARG A 414 -31.42 11.47 -12.21
N GLN A 415 -32.01 12.61 -12.54
CA GLN A 415 -33.05 12.71 -13.57
C GLN A 415 -32.48 12.59 -14.99
N SER A 416 -31.33 13.21 -15.26
CA SER A 416 -30.73 13.25 -16.59
C SER A 416 -29.89 12.00 -16.91
N TYR A 417 -29.29 11.36 -15.89
CA TYR A 417 -28.36 10.25 -16.06
C TYR A 417 -28.71 9.08 -15.12
N PRO A 418 -29.76 8.30 -15.44
CA PRO A 418 -30.28 7.26 -14.56
C PRO A 418 -29.31 6.10 -14.28
N TRP A 419 -28.21 5.99 -15.04
CA TRP A 419 -27.14 5.03 -14.76
C TRP A 419 -26.29 5.41 -13.54
N ILE A 420 -26.30 6.68 -13.11
CA ILE A 420 -25.58 7.16 -11.93
C ILE A 420 -26.42 6.86 -10.67
N ARG A 421 -25.95 5.87 -9.92
CA ARG A 421 -26.57 5.42 -8.65
C ARG A 421 -26.00 6.18 -7.46
N ASN A 422 -24.70 6.43 -7.46
CA ASN A 422 -23.99 7.10 -6.38
C ASN A 422 -23.42 8.45 -6.83
N ILE A 423 -23.60 9.44 -5.97
CA ILE A 423 -23.03 10.78 -6.15
C ILE A 423 -22.22 11.05 -4.89
N GLY A 424 -20.91 11.23 -5.06
CA GLY A 424 -20.02 11.58 -3.98
C GLY A 424 -19.28 12.88 -4.21
N VAL A 425 -18.71 13.40 -3.12
CA VAL A 425 -17.92 14.64 -3.12
C VAL A 425 -16.57 14.42 -2.44
N TRP A 426 -15.56 15.17 -2.86
CA TRP A 426 -14.26 15.23 -2.20
C TRP A 426 -14.27 16.21 -1.02
N HIS A 427 -13.57 15.86 0.05
CA HIS A 427 -13.17 16.81 1.09
C HIS A 427 -11.88 16.36 1.79
N GLY A 428 -11.12 17.33 2.32
CA GLY A 428 -9.97 17.06 3.16
C GLY A 428 -10.36 16.74 4.61
N ILE A 429 -9.41 16.20 5.39
CA ILE A 429 -9.62 15.86 6.78
C ILE A 429 -9.83 17.11 7.64
N PHE A 430 -9.05 18.16 7.43
CA PHE A 430 -9.20 19.43 8.15
C PHE A 430 -10.14 20.42 7.44
N GLY A 431 -10.99 19.93 6.54
CA GLY A 431 -11.82 20.75 5.67
C GLY A 431 -11.20 20.88 4.29
N TYR A 432 -10.67 22.06 3.94
CA TYR A 432 -9.95 22.28 2.69
C TYR A 432 -8.43 22.32 2.92
N TRP A 433 -7.63 22.47 1.85
CA TRP A 433 -6.17 22.42 1.91
C TRP A 433 -5.52 23.34 2.95
N GLY A 434 -6.14 24.49 3.28
CA GLY A 434 -5.70 25.43 4.31
C GLY A 434 -6.50 25.42 5.61
N GLY A 435 -7.37 24.41 5.82
CA GLY A 435 -8.22 24.28 7.00
C GLY A 435 -9.58 24.98 6.86
N ILE A 436 -10.09 25.49 7.98
CA ILE A 436 -11.37 26.20 8.10
C ILE A 436 -11.15 27.71 8.16
N GLU A 437 -12.04 28.50 7.55
CA GLU A 437 -12.03 29.96 7.67
C GLU A 437 -12.72 30.37 8.99
N PRO A 438 -12.02 31.01 9.96
CA PRO A 438 -12.58 31.31 11.28
C PRO A 438 -13.83 32.18 11.26
N GLU A 439 -13.89 33.15 10.36
CA GLU A 439 -15.01 34.10 10.28
C GLU A 439 -16.17 33.61 9.41
N SER A 440 -16.08 32.38 8.93
CA SER A 440 -17.10 31.77 8.08
C SER A 440 -18.26 31.19 8.88
N GLU A 441 -19.25 30.66 8.17
CA GLU A 441 -20.38 29.96 8.79
C GLU A 441 -19.90 28.74 9.58
N ILE A 442 -18.98 27.96 9.01
CA ILE A 442 -18.37 26.82 9.71
C ILE A 442 -17.58 27.32 10.92
N GLY A 443 -16.70 28.31 10.72
CA GLY A 443 -15.80 28.77 11.78
C GLY A 443 -16.48 29.40 12.99
N ARG A 444 -17.68 29.97 12.81
CA ARG A 444 -18.51 30.49 13.91
C ARG A 444 -19.38 29.42 14.58
N LYS A 445 -19.67 28.31 13.90
CA LYS A 445 -20.57 27.25 14.39
C LYS A 445 -19.84 26.21 15.26
N TYR A 446 -18.55 25.99 15.03
CA TYR A 446 -17.76 24.99 15.74
C TYR A 446 -16.55 25.63 16.39
N LYS A 447 -16.14 25.11 17.54
CA LYS A 447 -14.90 25.51 18.20
C LYS A 447 -13.72 25.16 17.30
N LEU A 448 -12.92 26.17 16.97
CA LEU A 448 -11.70 25.99 16.20
C LEU A 448 -10.47 26.00 17.09
N ARG A 449 -9.43 25.29 16.65
CA ARG A 449 -8.08 25.28 17.22
C ARG A 449 -7.08 25.65 16.13
N TRP A 450 -6.11 26.50 16.46
CA TRP A 450 -4.97 26.72 15.58
C TRP A 450 -3.94 25.62 15.82
N VAL A 451 -3.48 24.97 14.74
CA VAL A 451 -2.44 23.95 14.81
C VAL A 451 -1.26 24.30 13.92
N GLU A 452 -0.07 23.99 14.39
CA GLU A 452 1.14 24.05 13.58
C GLU A 452 1.32 22.74 12.81
N ILE A 453 1.73 22.86 11.55
CA ILE A 453 2.00 21.71 10.67
C ILE A 453 3.51 21.64 10.48
N ASN A 454 4.10 20.47 10.71
CA ASN A 454 5.50 20.17 10.50
C ASN A 454 5.80 20.03 9.00
N ASN A 455 5.71 21.14 8.29
CA ASN A 455 5.90 21.23 6.86
C ASN A 455 6.49 22.60 6.52
N SER A 456 7.64 22.61 5.85
CA SER A 456 8.36 23.84 5.44
C SER A 456 7.53 24.78 4.56
N ARG A 457 6.40 24.32 4.04
CA ARG A 457 5.52 25.02 3.11
C ARG A 457 4.26 25.60 3.77
N ARG A 458 4.04 25.39 5.07
CA ARG A 458 2.83 25.82 5.81
C ARG A 458 3.18 26.29 7.22
N SER A 459 2.70 27.46 7.62
CA SER A 459 2.88 27.96 9.00
C SER A 459 1.91 27.31 10.00
N GLY A 460 0.72 26.91 9.56
CA GLY A 460 -0.32 26.30 10.38
C GLY A 460 -1.71 26.43 9.74
N MET A 461 -2.74 25.92 10.40
CA MET A 461 -4.13 26.06 9.94
C MET A 461 -5.13 26.03 11.10
N TRP A 462 -6.32 26.57 10.86
CA TRP A 462 -7.45 26.41 11.77
C TRP A 462 -8.16 25.10 11.48
N VAL A 463 -8.30 24.27 12.50
CA VAL A 463 -9.00 22.97 12.45
C VAL A 463 -10.14 22.96 13.46
N VAL A 464 -11.05 22.00 13.34
CA VAL A 464 -12.11 21.82 14.34
C VAL A 464 -11.50 21.16 15.58
N ASP A 465 -11.80 21.70 16.75
CA ASP A 465 -11.28 21.19 18.03
C ASP A 465 -11.81 19.78 18.34
N ALA A 466 -11.03 19.00 19.09
CA ALA A 466 -11.38 17.63 19.46
C ALA A 466 -12.78 17.50 20.10
N CYS A 467 -13.23 18.50 20.86
CA CYS A 467 -14.54 18.44 21.52
C CYS A 467 -15.73 18.61 20.56
N ASP A 468 -15.51 19.17 19.37
CA ASP A 468 -16.56 19.53 18.41
C ASP A 468 -16.47 18.75 17.08
N VAL A 469 -15.35 18.05 16.81
CA VAL A 469 -15.10 17.36 15.54
C VAL A 469 -16.15 16.30 15.21
N ARG A 470 -16.68 15.59 16.22
CA ARG A 470 -17.76 14.62 16.01
C ARG A 470 -19.04 15.28 15.51
N ARG A 471 -19.45 16.37 16.17
CA ARG A 471 -20.63 17.16 15.77
C ARG A 471 -20.44 17.75 14.38
N PHE A 472 -19.24 18.23 14.07
CA PHE A 472 -18.90 18.76 12.75
C PHE A 472 -19.11 17.73 11.63
N TYR A 473 -18.57 16.53 11.75
CA TYR A 473 -18.73 15.50 10.71
C TYR A 473 -20.16 14.96 10.62
N ASP A 474 -20.85 14.76 11.74
CA ASP A 474 -22.26 14.34 11.73
C ASP A 474 -23.14 15.40 11.04
N ASP A 475 -22.96 16.69 11.36
CA ASP A 475 -23.70 17.78 10.73
C ASP A 475 -23.36 17.90 9.24
N PHE A 476 -22.09 17.80 8.86
CA PHE A 476 -21.65 17.88 7.47
C PHE A 476 -22.21 16.72 6.64
N TYR A 477 -22.10 15.49 7.12
CA TYR A 477 -22.58 14.31 6.41
C TYR A 477 -24.11 14.25 6.38
N SER A 478 -24.79 14.71 7.44
CA SER A 478 -26.24 14.91 7.41
C SER A 478 -26.66 15.89 6.33
N PHE A 479 -25.94 17.01 6.19
CA PHE A 479 -26.17 17.98 5.12
C PHE A 479 -25.98 17.34 3.74
N LEU A 480 -24.86 16.63 3.50
CA LEU A 480 -24.61 15.94 2.24
C LEU A 480 -25.72 14.93 1.89
N VAL A 481 -26.14 14.10 2.85
CA VAL A 481 -27.25 13.15 2.68
C VAL A 481 -28.55 13.89 2.33
N SER A 482 -28.84 15.01 2.99
CA SER A 482 -30.02 15.84 2.69
C SER A 482 -29.98 16.42 1.27
N CYS A 483 -28.79 16.64 0.72
CA CYS A 483 -28.56 17.05 -0.66
C CYS A 483 -28.53 15.88 -1.66
N GLY A 484 -28.80 14.64 -1.25
CA GLY A 484 -28.81 13.47 -2.13
C GLY A 484 -27.43 12.92 -2.50
N ILE A 485 -26.37 13.39 -1.82
CA ILE A 485 -25.00 12.86 -1.88
C ILE A 485 -24.94 11.63 -0.96
N ASN A 486 -24.33 10.54 -1.43
CA ASN A 486 -24.33 9.26 -0.73
C ASN A 486 -22.97 8.55 -0.70
N ALA A 487 -21.91 9.23 -1.13
CA ALA A 487 -20.53 8.76 -1.05
C ALA A 487 -19.56 9.92 -0.77
N VAL A 488 -18.35 9.63 -0.30
CA VAL A 488 -17.31 10.65 -0.12
C VAL A 488 -15.92 10.14 -0.53
N LYS A 489 -15.10 11.04 -1.07
CA LYS A 489 -13.64 10.84 -1.15
C LYS A 489 -13.00 11.69 -0.07
N LEU A 490 -12.54 11.04 1.00
CA LEU A 490 -11.91 11.70 2.14
C LEU A 490 -10.40 11.73 1.92
N ASP A 491 -9.83 12.92 1.81
CA ASP A 491 -8.45 13.11 1.40
C ASP A 491 -7.60 13.81 2.47
N THR A 492 -6.30 13.97 2.19
CA THR A 492 -5.33 14.66 3.06
C THR A 492 -5.21 14.09 4.48
N GLN A 493 -5.62 12.84 4.69
CA GLN A 493 -5.73 12.28 6.05
C GLN A 493 -4.38 12.23 6.78
N GLY A 494 -3.28 12.07 6.04
CA GLY A 494 -1.93 12.11 6.58
C GLY A 494 -1.52 13.43 7.23
N LEU A 495 -2.24 14.53 6.99
CA LEU A 495 -2.01 15.80 7.69
C LEU A 495 -2.16 15.67 9.21
N LEU A 496 -2.88 14.64 9.69
CA LEU A 496 -2.94 14.30 11.11
C LEU A 496 -1.56 13.92 11.69
N ASP A 497 -0.73 13.21 10.93
CA ASP A 497 0.63 12.83 11.38
C ASP A 497 1.64 13.98 11.18
N ASP A 498 1.28 15.01 10.39
CA ASP A 498 2.07 16.22 10.17
C ASP A 498 1.89 17.27 11.27
N LEU A 499 0.92 17.12 12.19
CA LEU A 499 0.75 18.04 13.32
C LEU A 499 2.08 18.16 14.11
N ARG A 500 2.56 19.37 14.34
CA ARG A 500 3.88 19.61 14.96
C ARG A 500 3.89 19.36 16.46
N ASN A 501 2.84 19.76 17.18
CA ASN A 501 2.77 19.63 18.63
C ASN A 501 2.37 18.21 19.06
N ALA A 502 3.01 17.69 20.11
CA ALA A 502 2.69 16.37 20.65
C ALA A 502 1.28 16.30 21.27
N GLU A 503 0.86 17.36 21.95
CA GLU A 503 -0.49 17.48 22.53
C GLU A 503 -1.57 17.45 21.45
N ASP A 504 -1.43 18.25 20.39
CA ASP A 504 -2.36 18.23 19.25
C ASP A 504 -2.46 16.84 18.61
N ARG A 505 -1.33 16.13 18.45
CA ARG A 505 -1.34 14.74 17.95
C ARG A 505 -2.08 13.79 18.89
N ARG A 506 -1.88 13.92 20.21
CA ARG A 506 -2.54 13.06 21.21
C ARG A 506 -4.06 13.27 21.23
N GLU A 507 -4.51 14.51 21.08
CA GLU A 507 -5.93 14.83 21.18
C GLU A 507 -6.68 14.72 19.84
N LEU A 508 -6.11 15.28 18.76
CA LEU A 508 -6.82 15.40 17.49
C LEU A 508 -6.80 14.12 16.67
N ILE A 509 -5.71 13.34 16.65
CA ILE A 509 -5.63 12.10 15.85
C ILE A 509 -6.75 11.12 16.22
N PRO A 510 -6.88 10.68 17.49
CA PRO A 510 -7.96 9.77 17.85
C PRO A 510 -9.34 10.42 17.68
N ALA A 511 -9.50 11.69 18.04
CA ALA A 511 -10.80 12.38 17.93
C ALA A 511 -11.29 12.47 16.47
N TYR A 512 -10.41 12.80 15.52
CA TYR A 512 -10.74 12.83 14.10
C TYR A 512 -11.00 11.43 13.53
N GLN A 513 -10.16 10.45 13.86
CA GLN A 513 -10.35 9.06 13.41
C GLN A 513 -11.71 8.53 13.91
N ASP A 514 -12.02 8.68 15.19
CA ASP A 514 -13.29 8.23 15.78
C ASP A 514 -14.50 8.96 15.19
N ALA A 515 -14.41 10.29 15.04
CA ALA A 515 -15.48 11.09 14.46
C ALA A 515 -15.78 10.65 13.02
N ILE A 516 -14.76 10.58 12.17
CA ILE A 516 -14.91 10.19 10.76
C ILE A 516 -15.50 8.80 10.64
N HIS A 517 -14.93 7.81 11.32
CA HIS A 517 -15.40 6.42 11.19
C HIS A 517 -16.85 6.26 11.63
N ALA A 518 -17.23 6.89 12.73
CA ALA A 518 -18.59 6.76 13.24
C ALA A 518 -19.61 7.59 12.45
N SER A 519 -19.24 8.76 11.91
CA SER A 519 -20.08 9.53 10.99
C SER A 519 -20.21 8.82 9.63
N LEU A 520 -19.12 8.30 9.04
CA LEU A 520 -19.15 7.52 7.80
C LEU A 520 -20.12 6.34 7.93
N LEU A 521 -20.00 5.55 9.00
CA LEU A 521 -20.86 4.40 9.24
C LEU A 521 -22.35 4.78 9.35
N SER A 522 -22.65 5.96 9.93
CA SER A 522 -24.01 6.42 10.15
C SER A 522 -24.67 7.00 8.89
N HIS A 523 -23.89 7.52 7.94
CA HIS A 523 -24.39 8.30 6.80
C HIS A 523 -24.12 7.66 5.43
N PHE A 524 -22.98 7.01 5.25
CA PHE A 524 -22.52 6.49 3.96
C PHE A 524 -22.22 5.00 3.96
N GLU A 525 -22.27 4.35 5.12
CA GLU A 525 -21.92 2.94 5.30
C GLU A 525 -20.46 2.69 4.89
N ASP A 526 -20.23 2.02 3.75
CA ASP A 526 -18.91 1.71 3.17
C ASP A 526 -18.59 2.56 1.94
N ARG A 527 -19.47 3.49 1.52
CA ARG A 527 -19.30 4.33 0.32
C ARG A 527 -18.31 5.47 0.53
N VAL A 528 -17.06 5.10 0.81
CA VAL A 528 -15.95 6.02 1.03
C VAL A 528 -14.70 5.56 0.26
N ILE A 529 -14.02 6.52 -0.35
CA ILE A 529 -12.65 6.36 -0.85
C ILE A 529 -11.72 7.10 0.12
N SER A 530 -10.92 6.34 0.87
CA SER A 530 -9.96 6.83 1.86
C SER A 530 -8.64 7.16 1.19
N CYS A 531 -8.31 8.45 1.13
CA CYS A 531 -7.23 8.99 0.35
C CYS A 531 -6.17 9.68 1.22
N MET A 532 -4.90 9.62 0.78
CA MET A 532 -3.73 10.06 1.55
C MET A 532 -3.75 9.52 2.98
N SER A 533 -4.04 8.22 3.15
CA SER A 533 -4.43 7.64 4.43
C SER A 533 -3.48 6.53 4.93
N GLN A 534 -2.36 6.30 4.24
CA GLN A 534 -1.42 5.21 4.56
C GLN A 534 -0.34 5.61 5.59
N TYR A 535 -0.70 6.43 6.57
CA TYR A 535 0.19 6.71 7.71
C TYR A 535 0.06 5.58 8.74
N PRO A 536 1.16 5.20 9.45
CA PRO A 536 1.18 3.97 10.27
C PRO A 536 0.06 3.89 11.32
N THR A 537 -0.25 4.99 12.01
CA THR A 537 -1.29 5.00 13.04
C THR A 537 -2.70 4.90 12.49
N ASN A 538 -2.92 5.12 11.19
CA ASN A 538 -4.21 4.88 10.53
C ASN A 538 -4.37 3.42 10.12
N ILE A 539 -3.36 2.87 9.46
CA ILE A 539 -3.35 1.49 8.94
C ILE A 539 -3.64 0.50 10.07
N PHE A 540 -3.02 0.74 11.23
CA PHE A 540 -3.16 -0.12 12.41
C PHE A 540 -4.21 0.38 13.40
N SER A 541 -4.98 1.43 13.08
CA SER A 541 -6.08 1.87 13.91
C SER A 541 -7.10 0.74 14.06
N PRO A 542 -7.76 0.59 15.23
CA PRO A 542 -8.83 -0.36 15.45
C PRO A 542 -9.90 -0.36 14.34
N GLN A 543 -10.30 0.84 13.92
CA GLN A 543 -11.37 1.09 12.97
C GLN A 543 -11.04 0.56 11.57
N ILE A 544 -9.76 0.61 11.18
CA ILE A 544 -9.27 0.05 9.91
C ILE A 544 -8.91 -1.43 10.06
N LEU A 545 -8.00 -1.74 10.99
CA LEU A 545 -7.39 -3.06 11.11
C LEU A 545 -8.38 -4.15 11.54
N LEU A 546 -9.33 -3.79 12.40
CA LEU A 546 -10.35 -4.71 12.91
C LEU A 546 -11.69 -4.59 12.20
N SER A 547 -11.80 -3.79 11.14
CA SER A 547 -13.03 -3.73 10.35
C SER A 547 -13.34 -5.14 9.81
N PHE A 548 -14.28 -5.80 10.48
CA PHE A 548 -14.73 -7.14 10.11
C PHE A 548 -15.79 -7.00 9.04
N SER A 549 -15.46 -7.44 7.84
CA SER A 549 -16.49 -7.94 6.96
C SER A 549 -15.98 -9.12 6.19
N THR A 550 -16.62 -10.26 6.41
CA THR A 550 -16.56 -11.45 5.55
C THR A 550 -17.18 -11.18 4.18
N HIS A 551 -17.77 -10.00 3.96
CA HIS A 551 -18.19 -9.49 2.66
C HIS A 551 -17.19 -8.43 2.18
N PRO A 552 -16.60 -8.58 0.98
CA PRO A 552 -15.73 -7.57 0.35
C PRO A 552 -16.34 -6.16 0.38
N ALA A 553 -17.67 -6.08 0.38
CA ALA A 553 -18.42 -4.84 0.33
C ALA A 553 -18.09 -3.82 1.44
N LYS A 554 -17.73 -4.26 2.66
CA LYS A 554 -17.51 -3.32 3.78
C LYS A 554 -16.04 -2.98 4.06
N LYS A 555 -15.14 -3.20 3.09
CA LYS A 555 -13.74 -2.76 3.21
C LYS A 555 -13.62 -1.33 2.72
N ILE A 556 -13.13 -0.42 3.56
CA ILE A 556 -12.82 0.96 3.13
C ILE A 556 -11.75 0.90 2.04
N ALA A 557 -12.07 1.35 0.83
CA ALA A 557 -11.09 1.47 -0.24
C ALA A 557 -10.05 2.52 0.13
N MET A 558 -8.80 2.12 0.26
CA MET A 558 -7.68 3.04 0.47
C MET A 558 -6.94 3.26 -0.84
N ARG A 559 -6.83 4.53 -1.27
CA ARG A 559 -5.91 4.88 -2.34
C ARG A 559 -4.50 4.54 -1.89
N ASN A 560 -3.70 3.96 -2.76
CA ASN A 560 -2.40 3.40 -2.44
C ASN A 560 -1.24 3.97 -3.27
N SER A 561 -1.50 5.00 -4.07
CA SER A 561 -0.53 5.70 -4.88
C SER A 561 -0.78 7.20 -4.88
N ASP A 562 0.25 7.95 -5.27
CA ASP A 562 0.11 9.34 -5.65
C ASP A 562 -0.71 9.49 -6.95
N ASP A 563 -1.02 10.72 -7.36
CA ASP A 563 -1.85 10.97 -8.54
C ASP A 563 -1.25 10.33 -9.81
N PHE A 564 -2.07 9.54 -10.50
CA PHE A 564 -1.72 8.93 -11.78
C PHE A 564 -2.16 9.83 -12.94
N TRP A 565 -1.21 10.17 -13.81
CA TRP A 565 -1.42 11.01 -14.98
C TRP A 565 -1.06 10.20 -16.23
N PRO A 566 -2.05 9.78 -17.05
CA PRO A 566 -1.80 8.92 -18.21
C PRO A 566 -0.75 9.48 -19.18
N ASN A 567 -0.67 10.81 -19.29
CA ASN A 567 0.26 11.49 -20.19
C ASN A 567 1.64 11.80 -19.56
N ASP A 568 1.85 11.43 -18.30
CA ASP A 568 3.14 11.57 -17.61
C ASP A 568 3.68 10.19 -17.20
N PRO A 569 4.63 9.62 -17.97
CA PRO A 569 5.24 8.32 -17.67
C PRO A 569 5.85 8.22 -16.27
N ALA A 570 6.30 9.33 -15.68
CA ALA A 570 6.89 9.33 -14.33
C ALA A 570 5.88 8.92 -13.24
N THR A 571 4.59 9.03 -13.53
CA THR A 571 3.49 8.69 -12.59
C THR A 571 3.05 7.23 -12.73
N HIS A 572 3.42 6.55 -13.82
CA HIS A 572 2.94 5.21 -14.17
C HIS A 572 3.54 4.14 -13.27
N ALA A 573 4.85 4.20 -13.02
CA ALA A 573 5.55 3.23 -12.20
C ALA A 573 4.87 3.09 -10.84
N TRP A 574 4.59 4.22 -10.17
CA TRP A 574 3.95 4.24 -8.86
C TRP A 574 2.55 3.61 -8.86
N TYR A 575 1.77 3.82 -9.92
CA TYR A 575 0.43 3.26 -10.05
C TYR A 575 0.45 1.75 -10.29
N ILE A 576 1.30 1.27 -11.20
CA ILE A 576 1.45 -0.16 -11.52
C ILE A 576 1.97 -0.95 -10.31
N PHE A 577 2.95 -0.39 -9.59
CA PHE A 577 3.48 -1.02 -8.38
C PHE A 577 2.45 -1.09 -7.24
N SER A 578 1.50 -0.16 -7.19
CA SER A 578 0.50 -0.11 -6.12
C SER A 578 -0.65 -1.09 -6.34
N LEU A 579 -1.00 -1.42 -7.58
CA LEU A 579 -1.97 -2.47 -7.91
C LEU A 579 -1.58 -3.86 -7.37
N LEU A 580 -0.29 -4.07 -7.07
CA LEU A 580 0.27 -5.35 -6.58
C LEU A 580 0.35 -5.44 -5.04
N ASN A 581 -0.09 -4.42 -4.29
CA ASN A 581 0.02 -4.42 -2.83
C ASN A 581 -1.15 -5.15 -2.16
N PHE A 582 -0.84 -6.28 -1.53
CA PHE A 582 -1.71 -7.08 -0.66
C PHE A 582 -1.90 -6.42 0.70
N LEU A 583 -3.13 -6.01 1.03
CA LEU A 583 -3.65 -5.90 2.40
C LEU A 583 -5.13 -6.35 2.47
#